data_AF-A0A5I6DYF7-F1
#
_entry.id   AF-A0A5I6DYF7-F1
#
_cell.length_a   1.000
_cell.length_b   1.000
_cell.length_c   1.000
_cell.angle_alpha   90.00
_cell.angle_beta   90.00
_cell.angle_gamma   90.00
#
_symmetry.space_group_name_H-M   'P 1'
#
loop_
_entity.id
_entity.type
_entity.pdbx_description
1 polymer ?
#
loop_
_entity_poly.entity_id
_entity_poly.type
_entity_poly.pdbx_seq_one_letter_code
_entity_poly.pdbx_strand_id
1 'polypeptide(L)'
;MWNLVKRLPWRGMVLMLVLVAVLYGLNRWGYQDGSEDAKRDGDAALSRLQSAFDTYKTEQTTLENAALRAWAKRYQEQVAAGHQAEASYLEQIAQLESQNKQLQGQINDVTQRWIDEKGKSHPIECVFTRGFVLQYNTALGYDNASVDTGHSDTTAAAGTGTRAASGQPEAADTRLRDSGVSQRDVLANIIDNAKQCRIWRSQINQLLDEREGLQK
;
A
#
# COMPACT_ATOMS: atom_id res chain seq x y z
N MET A 1 -20.49 36.35 105.59
CA MET A 1 -19.88 35.81 104.36
C MET A 1 -18.79 36.72 103.75
N TRP A 2 -18.69 38.02 104.09
CA TRP A 2 -17.71 38.96 103.52
C TRP A 2 -16.24 38.76 103.98
N ASN A 3 -16.01 38.19 105.16
CA ASN A 3 -14.65 38.05 105.73
C ASN A 3 -13.85 36.84 105.21
N LEU A 4 -14.48 35.90 104.49
CA LEU A 4 -13.76 34.80 103.82
C LEU A 4 -13.11 35.24 102.50
N VAL A 5 -13.71 36.21 101.79
CA VAL A 5 -13.17 36.74 100.51
C VAL A 5 -11.88 37.55 100.74
N LYS A 6 -11.72 38.20 101.89
CA LYS A 6 -10.51 38.98 102.25
C LYS A 6 -9.29 38.12 102.62
N ARG A 7 -9.48 36.82 102.92
CA ARG A 7 -8.38 35.88 103.24
C ARG A 7 -7.89 35.09 102.02
N LEU A 8 -8.51 35.27 100.85
CA LEU A 8 -8.01 34.69 99.62
C LEU A 8 -6.67 35.35 99.26
N PRO A 9 -5.63 34.60 98.87
CA PRO A 9 -4.33 35.16 98.44
C PRO A 9 -4.46 35.78 97.05
N TRP A 10 -5.24 36.85 96.96
CA TRP A 10 -5.67 37.51 95.73
C TRP A 10 -4.48 37.91 94.85
N ARG A 11 -3.38 38.34 95.49
CA ARG A 11 -2.13 38.66 94.81
C ARG A 11 -1.50 37.45 94.10
N GLY A 12 -1.53 36.27 94.73
CA GLY A 12 -1.02 35.03 94.12
C GLY A 12 -1.90 34.54 92.98
N MET A 13 -3.22 34.66 93.11
CA MET A 13 -4.17 34.29 92.07
C MET A 13 -4.07 35.20 90.83
N VAL A 14 -3.90 36.50 91.03
CA VAL A 14 -3.64 37.47 89.95
C VAL A 14 -2.32 37.17 89.25
N LEU A 15 -1.25 36.88 90.01
CA LEU A 15 0.04 36.49 89.43
C LEU A 15 -0.07 35.22 88.58
N MET A 16 -0.81 34.21 89.05
CA MET A 16 -1.04 32.98 88.30
C MET A 16 -1.83 33.23 87.02
N LEU A 17 -2.87 34.08 87.08
CA LEU A 17 -3.65 34.50 85.92
C LEU A 17 -2.80 35.23 84.87
N VAL A 18 -1.91 36.14 85.30
CA VAL A 18 -0.97 36.82 84.41
C VAL A 18 -0.02 35.81 83.78
N LEU A 19 0.49 34.85 84.54
CA LEU A 19 1.43 33.84 84.05
C LEU A 19 0.77 32.91 83.02
N VAL A 20 -0.48 32.49 83.25
CA VAL A 20 -1.28 31.73 82.28
C VAL A 20 -1.58 32.55 81.02
N ALA A 21 -1.91 33.83 81.16
CA ALA A 21 -2.15 34.71 80.01
C ALA A 21 -0.89 34.89 79.15
N VAL A 22 0.29 35.03 79.78
CA VAL A 22 1.58 35.11 79.09
C VAL A 22 1.91 33.79 78.37
N LEU A 23 1.74 32.64 79.04
CA LEU A 23 1.96 31.33 78.42
C LEU A 23 0.99 31.07 77.26
N TYR A 24 -0.28 31.45 77.40
CA TYR A 24 -1.28 31.35 76.34
C TYR A 24 -0.93 32.24 75.14
N GLY A 25 -0.48 33.47 75.39
CA GLY A 25 0.00 34.39 74.35
C GLY A 25 1.20 33.85 73.59
N LEU A 26 2.22 33.35 74.30
CA LEU A 26 3.40 32.73 73.69
C LEU A 26 3.07 31.48 72.87
N ASN A 27 2.20 30.61 73.38
CA ASN A 27 1.78 29.41 72.67
C ASN A 27 1.00 29.75 71.39
N ARG A 28 0.08 30.73 71.46
CA ARG A 28 -0.69 31.16 70.29
C ARG A 28 0.20 31.80 69.24
N TRP A 29 1.18 32.61 69.66
CA TRP A 29 2.08 33.29 68.74
C TRP A 29 3.02 32.30 68.04
N GLY A 30 3.64 31.38 68.79
CA GLY A 30 4.48 30.33 68.21
C GLY A 30 3.72 29.34 67.32
N TYR A 31 2.46 29.02 67.66
CA TYR A 31 1.63 28.16 66.83
C TYR A 31 1.19 28.86 65.53
N GLN A 32 0.87 30.15 65.59
CA GLN A 32 0.52 30.93 64.40
C GLN A 32 1.72 31.05 63.46
N ASP A 33 2.86 31.54 63.94
CA ASP A 33 4.08 31.70 63.13
C ASP A 33 4.54 30.35 62.55
N GLY A 34 4.59 29.29 63.37
CA GLY A 34 4.97 27.95 62.91
C GLY A 34 4.01 27.37 61.88
N SER A 35 2.70 27.62 62.01
CA SER A 35 1.70 27.16 61.04
C SER A 35 1.73 27.93 59.73
N GLU A 36 2.07 29.22 59.77
CA GLU A 36 2.24 30.06 58.58
C GLU A 36 3.52 29.70 57.84
N ASP A 37 4.63 29.49 58.54
CA ASP A 37 5.89 29.03 57.95
C ASP A 37 5.74 27.65 57.31
N ALA A 38 5.11 26.69 58.02
CA ALA A 38 4.85 25.36 57.47
C ALA A 38 3.94 25.39 56.23
N LYS A 39 2.94 26.29 56.19
CA LYS A 39 2.11 26.50 54.99
C LYS A 39 2.94 27.09 53.85
N ARG A 40 3.75 28.11 54.11
CA ARG A 40 4.57 28.78 53.09
C ARG A 40 5.57 27.81 52.46
N ASP A 41 6.22 26.98 53.28
CA ASP A 41 7.15 25.95 52.81
C ASP A 41 6.43 24.83 52.05
N GLY A 42 5.23 24.44 52.52
CA GLY A 42 4.37 23.49 51.83
C GLY A 42 3.92 23.97 50.45
N ASP A 43 3.43 25.21 50.36
CA ASP A 43 3.01 25.85 49.11
C ASP A 43 4.20 26.03 48.14
N ALA A 44 5.37 26.40 48.67
CA ALA A 44 6.59 26.49 47.87
C ALA A 44 7.05 25.13 47.33
N ALA A 45 6.98 24.07 48.14
CA ALA A 45 7.29 22.71 47.71
C ALA A 45 6.28 22.20 46.66
N LEU A 46 5.00 22.46 46.86
CA LEU A 46 3.94 22.07 45.94
C LEU A 46 4.06 22.78 44.60
N SER A 47 4.31 24.09 44.61
CA SER A 47 4.53 24.89 43.41
C SER A 47 5.75 24.40 42.60
N ARG A 48 6.86 24.07 43.28
CA ARG A 48 8.04 23.49 42.63
C ARG A 48 7.73 22.13 41.99
N LEU A 49 7.01 21.27 42.69
CA LEU A 49 6.64 19.95 42.19
C LEU A 49 5.72 20.07 40.96
N GLN A 50 4.74 20.97 41.01
CA GLN A 50 3.82 21.21 39.92
C GLN A 50 4.55 21.78 38.69
N SER A 51 5.44 22.76 38.87
CA SER A 51 6.27 23.30 37.79
C SER A 51 7.16 22.24 37.15
N ALA A 52 7.78 21.36 37.95
CA ALA A 52 8.58 20.26 37.43
C ALA A 52 7.74 19.25 36.63
N PHE A 53 6.54 18.94 37.12
CA PHE A 53 5.61 18.03 36.44
C PHE A 53 5.08 18.62 35.13
N ASP A 54 4.72 19.90 35.12
CA ASP A 54 4.27 20.61 33.91
C ASP A 54 5.40 20.69 32.87
N THR A 55 6.62 20.95 33.32
CA THR A 55 7.82 20.91 32.45
C THR A 55 8.02 19.51 31.87
N TYR A 56 7.98 18.48 32.70
CA TYR A 56 8.13 17.09 32.23
C TYR A 56 7.04 16.70 31.22
N LYS A 57 5.77 17.05 31.49
CA LYS A 57 4.66 16.77 30.57
C LYS A 57 4.81 17.49 29.24
N THR A 58 5.24 18.75 29.26
CA THR A 58 5.45 19.52 28.03
C THR A 58 6.60 18.93 27.22
N GLU A 59 7.74 18.63 27.85
CA GLU A 59 8.87 17.96 27.21
C GLU A 59 8.46 16.61 26.59
N GLN A 60 7.77 15.76 27.36
CA GLN A 60 7.27 14.49 26.86
C GLN A 60 6.35 14.67 25.64
N THR A 61 5.39 15.60 25.73
CA THR A 61 4.46 15.89 24.64
C THR A 61 5.19 16.41 23.40
N THR A 62 6.25 17.22 23.57
CA THR A 62 7.06 17.70 22.44
C THR A 62 7.84 16.59 21.76
N LEU A 63 8.43 15.67 22.53
CA LEU A 63 9.15 14.51 22.01
C LEU A 63 8.21 13.55 21.27
N GLU A 64 7.05 13.24 21.85
CA GLU A 64 6.04 12.40 21.22
C GLU A 64 5.54 13.02 19.92
N ASN A 65 5.22 14.32 19.92
CA ASN A 65 4.82 15.04 18.70
C ASN A 65 5.93 15.07 17.64
N ALA A 66 7.20 15.22 18.03
CA ALA A 66 8.32 15.17 17.10
C ALA A 66 8.46 13.78 16.47
N ALA A 67 8.32 12.72 17.27
CA ALA A 67 8.34 11.33 16.80
C ALA A 67 7.18 11.04 15.83
N LEU A 68 5.95 11.47 16.17
CA LEU A 68 4.77 11.36 15.31
C LEU A 68 4.97 12.08 13.97
N ARG A 69 5.52 13.30 13.98
CA ARG A 69 5.83 14.04 12.75
C ARG A 69 6.89 13.35 11.90
N ALA A 70 7.93 12.80 12.53
CA ALA A 70 8.96 12.06 11.82
C ALA A 70 8.39 10.79 11.17
N TRP A 71 7.52 10.08 11.87
CA TRP A 71 6.80 8.91 11.34
C TRP A 71 5.87 9.29 10.18
N ALA A 72 5.08 10.35 10.35
CA ALA A 72 4.18 10.84 9.31
C ALA A 72 4.95 11.26 8.06
N LYS A 73 6.11 11.92 8.22
CA LYS A 73 6.97 12.31 7.09
C LYS A 73 7.50 11.09 6.34
N ARG A 74 8.03 10.09 7.05
CA ARG A 74 8.50 8.82 6.43
C ARG A 74 7.38 8.10 5.69
N TYR A 75 6.19 8.05 6.29
CA TYR A 75 5.03 7.44 5.66
C TYR A 75 4.63 8.19 4.39
N GLN A 76 4.60 9.52 4.41
CA GLN A 76 4.33 10.33 3.22
C GLN A 76 5.37 10.12 2.12
N GLU A 77 6.66 10.05 2.46
CA GLU A 77 7.72 9.76 1.50
C GLU A 77 7.56 8.37 0.87
N GLN A 78 7.21 7.35 1.66
CA GLN A 78 6.93 6.00 1.14
C GLN A 78 5.70 5.98 0.22
N VAL A 79 4.61 6.66 0.60
CA VAL A 79 3.40 6.74 -0.22
C VAL A 79 3.66 7.49 -1.52
N ALA A 80 4.41 8.59 -1.47
CA ALA A 80 4.78 9.36 -2.66
C ALA A 80 5.65 8.53 -3.63
N ALA A 81 6.64 7.80 -3.09
CA ALA A 81 7.46 6.89 -3.88
C ALA A 81 6.61 5.77 -4.53
N GLY A 82 5.67 5.20 -3.77
CA GLY A 82 4.73 4.21 -4.28
C GLY A 82 3.86 4.73 -5.42
N HIS A 83 3.26 5.91 -5.27
CA HIS A 83 2.46 6.53 -6.33
C HIS A 83 3.29 6.87 -7.58
N GLN A 84 4.53 7.31 -7.41
CA GLN A 84 5.42 7.56 -8.53
C GLN A 84 5.76 6.26 -9.29
N ALA A 85 6.05 5.18 -8.57
CA ALA A 85 6.30 3.87 -9.16
C ALA A 85 5.07 3.37 -9.95
N GLU A 86 3.88 3.46 -9.35
CA GLU A 86 2.61 3.09 -10.01
C GLU A 86 2.37 3.90 -11.28
N ALA A 87 2.53 5.23 -11.22
CA ALA A 87 2.36 6.10 -12.39
C ALA A 87 3.32 5.72 -13.53
N SER A 88 4.59 5.47 -13.20
CA SER A 88 5.60 5.05 -14.19
C SER A 88 5.28 3.69 -14.81
N TYR A 89 4.68 2.78 -14.05
CA TYR A 89 4.27 1.47 -14.53
C TYR A 89 3.06 1.56 -15.47
N LEU A 90 2.05 2.37 -15.11
CA LEU A 90 0.88 2.61 -15.96
C LEU A 90 1.26 3.29 -17.27
N GLU A 91 2.19 4.24 -17.25
CA GLU A 91 2.72 4.88 -18.47
C GLU A 91 3.41 3.86 -19.40
N GLN A 92 4.24 2.97 -18.85
CA GLN A 92 4.86 1.90 -19.61
C GLN A 92 3.83 0.96 -20.24
N ILE A 93 2.78 0.58 -19.51
CA ILE A 93 1.70 -0.25 -20.07
C ILE A 93 1.01 0.47 -21.23
N ALA A 94 0.65 1.75 -21.05
CA ALA A 94 -0.02 2.53 -22.08
C ALA A 94 0.85 2.68 -23.34
N GLN A 95 2.17 2.90 -23.16
CA GLN A 95 3.12 2.95 -24.26
C GLN A 95 3.20 1.62 -25.01
N LEU A 96 3.31 0.49 -24.29
CA LEU A 96 3.33 -0.85 -24.90
C LEU A 96 2.03 -1.15 -25.66
N GLU A 97 0.88 -0.73 -25.13
CA GLU A 97 -0.41 -0.91 -25.78
C GLU A 97 -0.52 -0.09 -27.07
N SER A 98 -0.10 1.18 -27.03
CA SER A 98 -0.06 2.05 -28.21
C SER A 98 0.85 1.48 -29.30
N GLN A 99 2.06 1.06 -28.93
CA GLN A 99 2.98 0.40 -29.86
C GLN A 99 2.38 -0.88 -30.46
N ASN A 100 1.68 -1.68 -29.64
CA ASN A 100 1.00 -2.89 -30.12
C ASN A 100 -0.10 -2.56 -31.13
N LYS A 101 -0.95 -1.56 -30.84
CA LYS A 101 -1.99 -1.10 -31.76
C LYS A 101 -1.40 -0.61 -33.08
N GLN A 102 -0.28 0.12 -33.03
CA GLN A 102 0.42 0.55 -34.23
C GLN A 102 0.97 -0.63 -35.04
N LEU A 103 1.62 -1.59 -34.38
CA LEU A 103 2.13 -2.80 -35.02
C LEU A 103 0.99 -3.60 -35.66
N GLN A 104 -0.11 -3.81 -34.94
CA GLN A 104 -1.32 -4.48 -35.46
C GLN A 104 -1.90 -3.76 -36.68
N GLY A 105 -1.90 -2.42 -36.69
CA GLY A 105 -2.28 -1.62 -37.86
C GLY A 105 -1.36 -1.86 -39.07
N GLN A 106 -0.05 -1.98 -38.83
CA GLN A 106 0.93 -2.27 -39.88
C GLN A 106 0.82 -3.71 -40.41
N ILE A 107 0.37 -4.69 -39.60
CA ILE A 107 0.12 -6.05 -40.08
C ILE A 107 -0.80 -6.02 -41.30
N ASN A 108 -1.92 -5.29 -41.24
CA ASN A 108 -2.86 -5.23 -42.36
C ASN A 108 -2.21 -4.71 -43.64
N ASP A 109 -1.28 -3.75 -43.54
CA ASP A 109 -0.59 -3.20 -44.71
C ASP A 109 0.40 -4.21 -45.31
N VAL A 110 1.16 -4.93 -44.47
CA VAL A 110 2.21 -5.87 -44.93
C VAL A 110 1.70 -7.26 -45.31
N THR A 111 0.49 -7.65 -44.91
CA THR A 111 -0.06 -9.00 -45.19
C THR A 111 -1.09 -9.03 -46.31
N GLN A 112 -1.57 -7.87 -46.81
CA GLN A 112 -2.61 -7.84 -47.86
C GLN A 112 -2.04 -7.78 -49.28
N ARG A 113 -0.90 -7.11 -49.47
CA ARG A 113 -0.32 -6.87 -50.80
C ARG A 113 1.19 -6.83 -50.74
N TRP A 114 1.82 -7.29 -51.81
CA TRP A 114 3.25 -7.08 -52.05
C TRP A 114 3.43 -6.21 -53.30
N ILE A 115 4.56 -5.50 -53.35
CA ILE A 115 4.92 -4.62 -54.47
C ILE A 115 6.14 -5.21 -55.15
N ASP A 116 6.07 -5.38 -56.48
CA ASP A 116 7.20 -5.86 -57.27
C ASP A 116 8.25 -4.77 -57.53
N GLU A 117 9.40 -5.15 -58.10
CA GLU A 117 10.49 -4.21 -58.44
C GLU A 117 10.06 -3.09 -59.40
N LYS A 118 8.91 -3.22 -60.04
CA LYS A 118 8.33 -2.24 -60.98
C LYS A 118 7.23 -1.40 -60.33
N GLY A 119 6.99 -1.54 -59.03
CA GLY A 119 6.00 -0.77 -58.28
C GLY A 119 4.56 -1.27 -58.41
N LYS A 120 4.33 -2.45 -59.01
CA LYS A 120 2.97 -3.00 -59.18
C LYS A 120 2.56 -3.81 -57.96
N SER A 121 1.34 -3.57 -57.48
CA SER A 121 0.75 -4.27 -56.32
C SER A 121 0.11 -5.59 -56.74
N HIS A 122 0.37 -6.64 -55.96
CA HIS A 122 -0.16 -8.00 -56.15
C HIS A 122 -0.72 -8.53 -54.82
N PRO A 123 -1.81 -9.34 -54.83
CA PRO A 123 -2.33 -9.96 -53.62
C PRO A 123 -1.35 -11.02 -53.08
N ILE A 124 -1.34 -11.19 -51.76
CA ILE A 124 -0.58 -12.26 -51.10
C ILE A 124 -1.48 -13.49 -50.95
N GLU A 125 -1.10 -14.62 -51.56
CA GLU A 125 -1.70 -15.93 -51.30
C GLU A 125 -0.75 -16.74 -50.41
N CYS A 126 -1.07 -16.83 -49.11
CA CYS A 126 -0.33 -17.64 -48.15
C CYS A 126 -1.31 -18.57 -47.44
N VAL A 127 -1.17 -19.88 -47.67
CA VAL A 127 -2.02 -20.91 -47.07
C VAL A 127 -1.24 -21.62 -45.97
N PHE A 128 -1.72 -21.53 -44.73
CA PHE A 128 -1.20 -22.32 -43.62
C PHE A 128 -2.02 -23.60 -43.49
N THR A 129 -1.33 -24.74 -43.44
CA THR A 129 -1.99 -26.04 -43.28
C THR A 129 -2.40 -26.26 -41.82
N ARG A 130 -3.42 -27.09 -41.59
CA ARG A 130 -3.81 -27.51 -40.23
C ARG A 130 -2.64 -28.09 -39.43
N GLY A 131 -1.77 -28.86 -40.09
CA GLY A 131 -0.57 -29.42 -39.49
C GLY A 131 0.45 -28.35 -39.08
N PHE A 132 0.60 -27.27 -39.86
CA PHE A 132 1.45 -26.13 -39.48
C PHE A 132 0.92 -25.46 -38.22
N VAL A 133 -0.38 -25.16 -38.16
CA VAL A 133 -1.00 -24.48 -37.01
C VAL A 133 -0.93 -25.36 -35.76
N LEU A 134 -1.13 -26.67 -35.90
CA LEU A 134 -0.96 -27.62 -34.79
C LEU A 134 0.47 -27.56 -34.24
N GLN A 135 1.49 -27.65 -35.11
CA GLN A 135 2.90 -27.59 -34.69
C GLN A 135 3.26 -26.24 -34.07
N TYR A 136 2.72 -25.14 -34.60
CA TYR A 136 2.90 -23.79 -34.08
C TYR A 136 2.32 -23.67 -32.66
N ASN A 137 1.10 -24.14 -32.45
CA ASN A 137 0.45 -24.13 -31.14
C ASN A 137 1.19 -25.04 -30.14
N THR A 138 1.66 -26.21 -30.58
CA THR A 138 2.51 -27.08 -29.75
C THR A 138 3.81 -26.38 -29.33
N ALA A 139 4.45 -25.65 -30.24
CA ALA A 139 5.66 -24.91 -29.91
C ALA A 139 5.43 -23.77 -28.89
N LEU A 140 4.21 -23.22 -28.85
CA LEU A 140 3.78 -22.24 -27.85
C LEU A 140 3.28 -22.86 -26.54
N GLY A 141 3.24 -24.20 -26.45
CA GLY A 141 2.80 -24.93 -25.26
C GLY A 141 1.28 -25.07 -25.11
N TYR A 142 0.51 -24.91 -26.20
CA TYR A 142 -0.95 -25.05 -26.21
C TYR A 142 -1.43 -26.50 -26.45
N ASP A 143 -0.59 -27.50 -26.19
CA ASP A 143 -0.69 -28.92 -26.53
C ASP A 143 -1.99 -29.60 -26.04
N ASN A 144 -2.71 -28.96 -25.13
CA ASN A 144 -3.89 -29.43 -24.41
C ASN A 144 -5.18 -28.64 -24.70
N ALA A 145 -5.16 -27.63 -25.57
CA ALA A 145 -6.39 -27.09 -26.13
C ALA A 145 -6.84 -28.02 -27.25
N SER A 146 -7.63 -29.04 -26.89
CA SER A 146 -8.52 -29.73 -27.83
C SER A 146 -9.19 -28.66 -28.70
N VAL A 147 -8.76 -28.55 -29.96
CA VAL A 147 -9.43 -27.74 -30.98
C VAL A 147 -10.73 -28.47 -31.33
N ASP A 148 -11.66 -28.49 -30.39
CA ASP A 148 -13.06 -28.70 -30.72
C ASP A 148 -13.55 -27.38 -31.28
N THR A 149 -13.91 -27.43 -32.55
CA THR A 149 -14.42 -26.34 -33.36
C THR A 149 -15.55 -25.61 -32.65
N GLY A 150 -15.39 -24.31 -32.36
CA GLY A 150 -16.47 -23.60 -31.66
C GLY A 150 -16.28 -22.12 -31.40
N HIS A 151 -15.88 -21.32 -32.40
CA HIS A 151 -16.36 -19.94 -32.46
C HIS A 151 -17.26 -19.80 -33.69
N SER A 152 -18.52 -20.19 -33.49
CA SER A 152 -19.62 -19.86 -34.38
C SER A 152 -20.16 -18.49 -33.97
N ASP A 153 -20.01 -17.51 -34.85
CA ASP A 153 -20.97 -16.43 -34.91
C ASP A 153 -22.34 -17.03 -35.27
N THR A 154 -23.28 -16.89 -34.33
CA THR A 154 -24.71 -16.64 -34.54
C THR A 154 -25.53 -17.65 -35.37
N THR A 155 -26.45 -18.29 -34.66
CA THR A 155 -27.73 -18.89 -35.10
C THR A 155 -27.72 -20.04 -36.12
N ALA A 156 -28.05 -21.26 -35.67
CA ALA A 156 -29.10 -22.08 -36.29
C ALA A 156 -29.37 -23.36 -35.49
N ALA A 157 -30.62 -23.80 -35.58
CA ALA A 157 -31.24 -24.93 -34.91
C ALA A 157 -30.45 -26.25 -34.95
N ALA A 158 -30.59 -27.00 -33.86
CA ALA A 158 -30.18 -28.38 -33.71
C ALA A 158 -30.78 -29.27 -34.82
N GLY A 159 -29.94 -29.65 -35.77
CA GLY A 159 -30.11 -30.84 -36.61
C GLY A 159 -29.18 -31.93 -36.07
N THR A 160 -29.79 -32.98 -35.50
CA THR A 160 -29.15 -34.21 -35.03
C THR A 160 -28.21 -34.81 -36.07
N GLY A 161 -26.93 -34.96 -35.71
CA GLY A 161 -25.95 -35.68 -36.51
C GLY A 161 -24.86 -36.26 -35.61
N THR A 162 -25.06 -37.49 -35.17
CA THR A 162 -24.09 -38.37 -34.50
C THR A 162 -22.67 -38.21 -35.05
N ARG A 163 -21.68 -37.95 -34.19
CA ARG A 163 -20.32 -38.43 -34.47
C ARG A 163 -19.47 -38.72 -33.23
N ALA A 164 -19.41 -40.03 -32.98
CA ALA A 164 -18.36 -40.84 -32.39
C ALA A 164 -17.08 -40.15 -31.88
N ALA A 165 -16.75 -40.50 -30.63
CA ALA A 165 -15.41 -40.48 -30.08
C ALA A 165 -14.44 -41.36 -30.90
N SER A 166 -13.22 -40.89 -31.15
CA SER A 166 -11.95 -41.62 -30.90
C SER A 166 -10.78 -40.90 -31.55
N GLY A 167 -9.65 -40.85 -30.84
CA GLY A 167 -8.35 -40.45 -31.38
C GLY A 167 -7.89 -41.37 -32.50
N GLN A 168 -8.24 -41.02 -33.73
CA GLN A 168 -7.72 -41.62 -34.95
C GLN A 168 -6.63 -40.68 -35.50
N PRO A 169 -5.51 -41.19 -36.06
CA PRO A 169 -4.54 -40.34 -36.73
C PRO A 169 -5.29 -39.61 -37.83
N GLU A 170 -5.31 -38.28 -37.76
CA GLU A 170 -5.77 -37.44 -38.86
C GLU A 170 -5.08 -37.97 -40.13
N ALA A 171 -5.86 -38.44 -41.12
CA ALA A 171 -5.27 -38.90 -42.38
C ALA A 171 -4.32 -37.80 -42.88
N ALA A 172 -3.15 -38.17 -43.43
CA ALA A 172 -2.10 -37.21 -43.81
C ALA A 172 -2.64 -36.02 -44.63
N ASP A 173 -3.63 -36.29 -45.49
CA ASP A 173 -4.30 -35.29 -46.33
C ASP A 173 -5.14 -34.29 -45.55
N THR A 174 -5.60 -34.63 -44.35
CA THR A 174 -6.39 -33.74 -43.48
C THR A 174 -5.51 -32.67 -42.84
N ARG A 175 -4.27 -33.03 -42.44
CA ARG A 175 -3.28 -32.07 -41.92
C ARG A 175 -2.81 -31.08 -42.98
N LEU A 176 -2.86 -31.45 -44.25
CA LEU A 176 -2.48 -30.61 -45.38
C LEU A 176 -3.62 -29.67 -45.84
N ARG A 177 -4.83 -29.80 -45.28
CA ARG A 177 -5.92 -28.88 -45.58
C ARG A 177 -5.65 -27.49 -45.06
N ASP A 178 -6.27 -26.51 -45.71
CA ASP A 178 -6.32 -25.13 -45.24
C ASP A 178 -6.84 -25.08 -43.79
N SER A 179 -6.07 -24.39 -42.94
CA SER A 179 -6.42 -24.16 -41.55
C SER A 179 -7.41 -23.01 -41.37
N GLY A 180 -7.56 -22.13 -42.36
CA GLY A 180 -8.28 -20.86 -42.23
C GLY A 180 -7.52 -19.79 -41.45
N VAL A 181 -6.30 -20.08 -40.98
CA VAL A 181 -5.42 -19.13 -40.31
C VAL A 181 -4.65 -18.35 -41.37
N SER A 182 -4.69 -17.02 -41.28
CA SER A 182 -3.98 -16.13 -42.20
C SER A 182 -2.62 -15.70 -41.65
N GLN A 183 -1.76 -15.15 -42.52
CA GLN A 183 -0.48 -14.55 -42.12
C GLN A 183 -0.67 -13.44 -41.08
N ARG A 184 -1.78 -12.71 -41.17
CA ARG A 184 -2.17 -11.67 -40.22
C ARG A 184 -2.39 -12.24 -38.82
N ASP A 185 -3.04 -13.40 -38.72
CA ASP A 185 -3.37 -14.02 -37.43
C ASP A 185 -2.10 -14.55 -36.74
N VAL A 186 -1.19 -15.17 -37.50
CA VAL A 186 0.13 -15.60 -36.98
C VAL A 186 0.96 -14.41 -36.52
N LEU A 187 1.03 -13.34 -37.33
CA LEU A 187 1.83 -12.16 -36.97
C LEU A 187 1.23 -11.41 -35.77
N ALA A 188 -0.10 -11.34 -35.67
CA ALA A 188 -0.80 -10.78 -34.51
C ALA A 188 -0.48 -11.58 -33.24
N ASN A 189 -0.53 -12.91 -33.31
CA ASN A 189 -0.19 -13.76 -32.18
C ASN A 189 1.26 -13.54 -31.70
N ILE A 190 2.23 -13.42 -32.61
CA ILE A 190 3.63 -13.15 -32.28
C ILE A 190 3.78 -11.78 -31.61
N ILE A 191 3.10 -10.75 -32.13
CA ILE A 191 3.13 -9.39 -31.57
C ILE A 191 2.54 -9.36 -30.16
N ASP A 192 1.42 -10.04 -29.94
CA ASP A 192 0.77 -10.15 -28.64
C ASP A 192 1.64 -10.94 -27.64
N ASN A 193 2.24 -12.06 -28.06
CA ASN A 193 3.20 -12.81 -27.24
C ASN A 193 4.42 -11.95 -26.89
N ALA A 194 4.98 -11.22 -27.85
CA ALA A 194 6.10 -10.31 -27.61
C ALA A 194 5.74 -9.21 -26.62
N LYS A 195 4.50 -8.70 -26.65
CA LYS A 195 3.98 -7.76 -25.64
C LYS A 195 4.03 -8.38 -24.25
N GLN A 196 3.49 -9.59 -24.08
CA GLN A 196 3.48 -10.28 -22.80
C GLN A 196 4.89 -10.53 -22.26
N CYS A 197 5.80 -11.01 -23.12
CA CYS A 197 7.21 -11.19 -22.74
C CYS A 197 7.89 -9.88 -22.28
N ARG A 198 7.57 -8.74 -22.89
CA ARG A 198 8.09 -7.43 -22.46
C ARG A 198 7.50 -7.00 -21.12
N ILE A 199 6.20 -7.23 -20.89
CA ILE A 199 5.54 -6.97 -19.61
C ILE A 199 6.17 -7.81 -18.50
N TRP A 200 6.31 -9.13 -18.71
CA TRP A 200 6.94 -10.01 -17.73
C TRP A 200 8.38 -9.64 -17.43
N ARG A 201 9.16 -9.25 -18.45
CA ARG A 201 10.54 -8.77 -18.23
C ARG A 201 10.57 -7.51 -17.35
N SER A 202 9.65 -6.57 -17.58
CA SER A 202 9.53 -5.37 -16.73
C SER A 202 9.17 -5.72 -15.28
N GLN A 203 8.19 -6.61 -15.08
CA GLN A 203 7.78 -7.08 -13.75
C GLN A 203 8.91 -7.80 -13.01
N ILE A 204 9.66 -8.69 -13.68
CA ILE A 204 10.77 -9.40 -13.07
C ILE A 204 11.89 -8.43 -12.66
N ASN A 205 12.22 -7.46 -13.52
CA ASN A 205 13.24 -6.46 -13.19
C ASN A 205 12.81 -5.59 -12.00
N GLN A 206 11.55 -5.16 -11.93
CA GLN A 206 11.03 -4.42 -10.77
C GLN A 206 11.15 -5.22 -9.47
N LEU A 207 10.82 -6.51 -9.49
CA LEU A 207 10.97 -7.38 -8.31
C LEU A 207 12.43 -7.57 -7.91
N LEU A 208 13.35 -7.61 -8.88
CA LEU A 208 14.78 -7.71 -8.63
C LEU A 208 15.32 -6.42 -7.99
N ASP A 209 14.93 -5.27 -8.54
CA ASP A 209 15.32 -3.95 -8.04
C ASP A 209 14.79 -3.72 -6.60
N GLU A 210 13.57 -4.14 -6.29
CA GLU A 210 13.04 -4.11 -4.92
C GLU A 210 13.87 -5.02 -3.99
N ARG A 211 14.19 -6.24 -4.40
CA ARG A 211 15.00 -7.17 -3.58
C ARG A 211 16.40 -6.64 -3.32
N GLU A 212 17.07 -6.09 -4.32
CA GLU A 212 18.41 -5.51 -4.19
C GLU A 212 18.41 -4.20 -3.41
N GLY A 213 17.35 -3.39 -3.56
CA GLY A 213 17.13 -2.18 -2.78
C GLY A 213 16.86 -2.44 -1.31
N LEU A 214 16.18 -3.53 -0.97
CA LEU A 214 15.89 -3.97 0.41
C LEU A 214 17.08 -4.64 1.12
N GLN A 215 18.15 -5.01 0.39
CA GLN A 215 19.37 -5.60 0.96
C GLN A 215 20.43 -4.56 1.36
N LYS A 216 20.19 -3.27 1.11
CA LYS A 216 21.05 -2.15 1.56
C LYS A 216 20.49 -1.50 2.82
#